data_AF-A7SU11-F1
#
_entry.id   AF-A7SU11-F1
#
_cell.length_a   1.000
_cell.length_b   1.000
_cell.length_c   1.000
_cell.angle_alpha   90.00
_cell.angle_beta   90.00
_cell.angle_gamma   90.00
#
_symmetry.space_group_name_H-M   'P 1'
#
loop_
_entity.id
_entity.type
_entity.pdbx_description
1 polymer ?
#
loop_
_entity_poly.entity_id
_entity_poly.type
_entity_poly.pdbx_seq_one_letter_code
_entity_poly.pdbx_strand_id
1 'polypeptide(L)'
;MNSIGTFRYELRHNTNSIGTFRYELRHNTNSIGTFRYELRHNTNSIGTFRYELRHNTNSIGTFRYELRNNTNSIGTFRYELRHNTNSIGTFRYELRHNTNSIGTFRYELRHNTNSIGIFRYELRHNTNSIGTWKG
;
A
#
# COMPACT_ATOMS: atom_id res chain seq x y z
N MET A 1 20.48 -6.98 -12.95
CA MET A 1 20.54 -5.74 -13.76
C MET A 1 19.78 -4.63 -13.05
N ASN A 2 20.25 -3.38 -13.18
CA ASN A 2 19.57 -2.18 -12.67
C ASN A 2 19.03 -1.36 -13.84
N SER A 3 17.99 -0.55 -13.61
CA SER A 3 17.42 0.32 -14.65
C SER A 3 17.05 1.69 -14.10
N ILE A 4 17.29 2.74 -14.88
CA ILE A 4 16.89 4.11 -14.56
C ILE A 4 16.28 4.80 -15.77
N GLY A 5 15.18 5.53 -15.61
CA GLY A 5 14.61 6.33 -16.70
C GLY A 5 13.11 6.60 -16.62
N THR A 6 12.55 7.02 -17.76
CA THR A 6 11.11 7.19 -17.95
C THR A 6 10.64 6.21 -19.00
N PHE A 7 9.59 5.45 -18.68
CA PHE A 7 9.17 4.33 -19.51
C PHE A 7 7.67 4.33 -19.73
N ARG A 8 7.26 4.04 -20.98
CA ARG A 8 5.86 4.02 -21.36
C ARG A 8 5.23 2.66 -21.17
N TYR A 9 5.91 1.59 -21.59
CA TYR A 9 5.47 0.20 -21.47
C TYR A 9 6.67 -0.66 -21.10
N GLU A 10 6.55 -1.43 -20.02
CA GLU A 10 7.66 -2.23 -19.50
C GLU A 10 7.22 -3.58 -18.97
N LEU A 11 8.01 -4.60 -19.32
CA LEU A 11 8.02 -5.91 -18.71
C LEU A 11 9.44 -6.16 -18.21
N ARG A 12 9.63 -6.29 -16.90
CA ARG A 12 10.99 -6.35 -16.31
C ARG A 12 11.15 -7.44 -15.26
N HIS A 13 12.32 -8.05 -15.29
CA HIS A 13 12.86 -8.87 -14.21
C HIS A 13 14.27 -8.37 -13.88
N ASN A 14 14.39 -7.50 -12.88
CA ASN A 14 15.62 -6.80 -12.55
C ASN A 14 15.83 -6.73 -11.03
N THR A 15 17.05 -6.46 -10.60
CA THR A 15 17.35 -6.33 -9.17
C THR A 15 16.78 -5.01 -8.64
N ASN A 16 17.12 -3.90 -9.30
CA ASN A 16 16.67 -2.57 -8.91
C ASN A 16 16.13 -1.77 -10.10
N SER A 17 15.13 -0.94 -9.83
CA SER A 17 14.56 -0.03 -10.82
C SER A 17 14.22 1.33 -10.21
N ILE A 18 14.59 2.41 -10.89
CA ILE A 18 14.30 3.79 -10.49
C ILE A 18 13.68 4.53 -11.68
N GLY A 19 12.53 5.19 -11.51
CA GLY A 19 11.99 5.95 -12.65
C GLY A 19 10.53 6.36 -12.60
N THR A 20 10.04 6.77 -13.76
CA THR A 20 8.62 7.06 -13.98
C THR A 20 8.05 6.09 -15.00
N PHE A 21 6.93 5.46 -14.67
CA PHE A 21 6.38 4.36 -15.47
C PHE A 21 4.89 4.53 -15.68
N ARG A 22 4.46 4.44 -16.95
CA ARG A 22 3.06 4.57 -17.29
C ARG A 22 2.31 3.24 -17.19
N TYR A 23 2.85 2.19 -17.79
CA TYR A 23 2.33 0.82 -17.74
C TYR A 23 3.49 -0.13 -17.45
N GLU A 24 3.42 -0.85 -16.35
CA GLU A 24 4.50 -1.73 -15.93
C GLU A 24 4.01 -3.04 -15.34
N LEU A 25 4.63 -4.13 -15.79
CA LEU A 25 4.62 -5.44 -15.15
C LEU A 25 6.05 -5.77 -14.72
N ARG A 26 6.25 -6.04 -13.43
CA ARG A 26 7.61 -6.31 -12.94
C ARG A 26 7.71 -7.39 -11.86
N HIS A 27 8.89 -7.99 -11.81
CA HIS A 27 9.38 -8.80 -10.71
C HIS A 27 10.77 -8.32 -10.30
N ASN A 28 10.87 -7.47 -9.26
CA ASN A 28 12.15 -6.88 -8.86
C ASN A 28 12.39 -6.94 -7.35
N THR A 29 13.65 -6.93 -6.91
CA THR A 29 13.95 -6.83 -5.47
C THR A 29 13.53 -5.46 -4.94
N ASN A 30 13.96 -4.37 -5.58
CA ASN A 30 13.64 -3.00 -5.16
C ASN A 30 13.13 -2.14 -6.32
N SER A 31 12.13 -1.31 -6.04
CA SER A 31 11.64 -0.30 -6.98
C SER A 31 11.43 1.06 -6.31
N ILE A 32 11.90 2.13 -6.93
CA ILE A 32 11.64 3.51 -6.51
C ILE A 32 11.05 4.30 -7.68
N GLY A 33 9.97 5.07 -7.49
CA GLY A 33 9.49 5.90 -8.58
C GLY A 33 8.05 6.39 -8.54
N THR A 34 7.56 6.79 -9.71
CA THR A 34 6.17 7.17 -9.93
C THR A 34 5.52 6.25 -10.94
N PHE A 35 4.34 5.73 -10.61
CA PHE A 35 3.71 4.64 -11.35
C PHE A 35 2.24 4.92 -11.58
N ARG A 36 1.82 4.86 -12.84
CA ARG A 36 0.43 5.12 -13.19
C ARG A 36 -0.42 3.85 -13.16
N TYR A 37 -0.01 2.81 -13.87
CA TYR A 37 -0.65 1.50 -13.90
C TYR A 37 0.41 0.45 -13.67
N GLU A 38 0.26 -0.32 -12.60
CA GLU A 38 1.28 -1.28 -12.23
C GLU A 38 0.71 -2.59 -11.68
N LEU A 39 1.33 -3.67 -12.15
CA LEU A 39 1.28 -4.99 -11.53
C LEU A 39 2.69 -5.39 -11.11
N ARG A 40 2.90 -5.72 -9.83
CA ARG A 40 4.23 -6.09 -9.34
C ARG A 40 4.28 -7.18 -8.30
N HIS A 41 5.43 -7.83 -8.27
CA HIS A 41 5.88 -8.70 -7.20
C HIS A 41 7.30 -8.31 -6.78
N ASN A 42 7.44 -7.57 -5.67
CA ASN A 42 8.73 -7.04 -5.24
C ASN A 42 9.00 -7.22 -3.75
N THR A 43 10.27 -7.29 -3.35
CA THR A 43 10.61 -7.25 -1.92
C THR A 43 10.30 -5.88 -1.32
N ASN A 44 10.83 -4.80 -1.91
CA ASN A 44 10.63 -3.43 -1.43
C ASN A 44 10.16 -2.49 -2.54
N SER A 45 9.26 -1.57 -2.19
CA SER A 45 8.78 -0.53 -3.09
C SER A 45 8.63 0.81 -2.38
N ILE A 46 9.12 1.88 -3.01
CA ILE A 46 8.96 3.26 -2.55
C ILE A 46 8.42 4.11 -3.70
N GLY A 47 7.39 4.92 -3.49
CA GLY A 47 6.94 5.81 -4.56
C GLY A 47 5.55 6.40 -4.47
N THR A 48 5.08 6.86 -5.63
CA THR A 48 3.70 7.33 -5.83
C THR A 48 3.00 6.48 -6.87
N PHE A 49 1.79 6.03 -6.56
CA PHE A 49 1.10 4.99 -7.31
C PHE A 49 -0.37 5.37 -7.52
N ARG A 50 -0.80 5.35 -8.77
CA ARG A 50 -2.18 5.71 -9.11
C ARG A 50 -3.12 4.51 -9.14
N TYR A 51 -2.78 3.48 -9.89
CA TYR A 51 -3.53 2.23 -9.98
C TYR A 51 -2.56 1.08 -9.82
N GLU A 52 -2.79 0.26 -8.80
CA GLU A 52 -1.83 -0.78 -8.46
C GLU A 52 -2.48 -2.06 -7.97
N LEU A 53 -1.92 -3.16 -8.47
CA LEU A 53 -2.02 -4.50 -7.87
C LEU A 53 -0.62 -4.96 -7.47
N ARG A 54 -0.43 -5.34 -6.20
CA ARG A 54 0.88 -5.82 -5.75
C ARG A 54 0.87 -6.93 -4.72
N HIS A 55 1.99 -7.66 -4.72
CA HIS A 55 2.39 -8.56 -3.66
C HIS A 55 3.85 -8.25 -3.27
N ASN A 56 4.04 -7.59 -2.12
CA ASN A 56 5.36 -7.15 -1.69
C ASN A 56 5.64 -7.43 -0.22
N THR A 57 6.91 -7.57 0.17
CA THR A 57 7.26 -7.62 1.59
C THR A 57 7.05 -6.25 2.24
N ASN A 58 7.62 -5.19 1.68
CA ASN A 58 7.53 -3.83 2.22
C ASN A 58 7.09 -2.82 1.15
N SER A 59 6.26 -1.86 1.55
CA SER A 59 5.81 -0.76 0.70
C SER A 59 5.78 0.56 1.47
N ILE A 60 6.31 1.62 0.86
CA ILE A 60 6.25 2.99 1.37
C ILE A 60 5.75 3.91 0.27
N GLY A 61 4.76 4.77 0.53
CA GLY A 61 4.39 5.75 -0.50
C GLY A 61 3.01 6.39 -0.40
N THR A 62 2.59 6.89 -1.56
CA THR A 62 1.31 7.56 -1.79
C THR A 62 0.49 6.75 -2.78
N PHE A 63 -0.72 6.39 -2.43
CA PHE A 63 -1.50 5.41 -3.19
C PHE A 63 -2.93 5.88 -3.40
N ARG A 64 -3.37 5.91 -4.66
CA ARG A 64 -4.72 6.36 -4.99
C ARG A 64 -5.73 5.22 -5.05
N TYR A 65 -5.46 4.19 -5.86
CA TYR A 65 -6.28 2.99 -5.98
C TYR A 65 -5.38 1.79 -5.86
N GLU A 66 -5.64 0.97 -4.85
CA GLU A 66 -4.74 -0.12 -4.55
C GLU A 66 -5.46 -1.39 -4.10
N LEU A 67 -4.99 -2.50 -4.66
CA LEU A 67 -5.17 -3.84 -4.13
C LEU A 67 -3.79 -4.39 -3.76
N ARG A 68 -3.62 -4.79 -2.49
CA ARG A 68 -2.34 -5.36 -2.04
C ARG A 68 -2.46 -6.53 -1.08
N ASN A 69 -1.42 -7.34 -1.11
CA ASN A 69 -1.09 -8.28 -0.06
C ASN A 69 0.39 -8.11 0.31
N ASN A 70 0.67 -7.49 1.47
CA ASN A 70 2.03 -7.17 1.87
C ASN A 70 2.31 -7.49 3.34
N THR A 71 3.57 -7.78 3.70
CA THR A 71 3.93 -7.90 5.11
C THR A 71 3.81 -6.55 5.82
N ASN A 72 4.46 -5.50 5.30
CA ASN A 72 4.45 -4.16 5.88
C ASN A 72 4.08 -3.08 4.86
N SER A 73 3.31 -2.10 5.31
CA SER A 73 2.92 -0.95 4.51
C SER A 73 2.94 0.34 5.33
N ILE A 74 3.56 1.38 4.77
CA ILE A 74 3.57 2.73 5.33
C ILE A 74 3.12 3.71 4.24
N GLY A 75 2.19 4.62 4.53
CA GLY A 75 1.86 5.63 3.54
C GLY A 75 0.56 6.39 3.71
N THR A 76 0.12 6.96 2.59
CA THR A 76 -1.18 7.62 2.48
C THR A 76 -2.00 6.98 1.38
N PHE A 77 -3.27 6.72 1.67
CA PHE A 77 -4.09 5.81 0.88
C PHE A 77 -5.48 6.38 0.69
N ARG A 78 -5.91 6.51 -0.57
CA ARG A 78 -7.23 7.06 -0.87
C ARG A 78 -8.31 5.98 -0.95
N TYR A 79 -8.09 4.96 -1.78
CA TYR A 79 -8.98 3.81 -1.93
C TYR A 79 -8.15 2.55 -1.87
N GLU A 80 -8.44 1.72 -0.89
CA GLU A 80 -7.63 0.55 -0.64
C GLU A 80 -8.42 -0.68 -0.22
N LEU A 81 -8.02 -1.80 -0.82
CA LEU A 81 -8.28 -3.14 -0.33
C LEU A 81 -6.94 -3.81 0.02
N ARG A 82 -6.79 -4.28 1.27
CA ARG A 82 -5.55 -4.94 1.69
C ARG A 82 -5.71 -6.14 2.60
N HIS A 83 -4.69 -6.98 2.51
CA HIS A 83 -4.39 -8.01 3.47
C HIS A 83 -2.93 -7.87 3.90
N ASN A 84 -2.65 -7.34 5.10
CA ASN A 84 -1.27 -7.10 5.53
C ASN A 84 -0.97 -7.59 6.96
N THR A 85 0.28 -7.88 7.27
CA THR A 85 0.66 -8.10 8.68
C THR A 85 0.63 -6.77 9.44
N ASN A 86 1.33 -5.74 8.95
CA ASN A 86 1.39 -4.43 9.58
C ASN A 86 1.07 -3.31 8.59
N SER A 87 0.32 -2.31 9.06
CA SER A 87 -0.01 -1.11 8.28
C SER A 87 0.08 0.15 9.14
N ILE A 88 0.76 1.17 8.64
CA ILE A 88 0.86 2.50 9.25
C ILE A 88 0.47 3.56 8.22
N GLY A 89 -0.42 4.49 8.54
CA GLY A 89 -0.69 5.56 7.60
C GLY A 89 -1.92 6.41 7.80
N THR A 90 -2.32 7.05 6.70
CA THR A 90 -3.57 7.83 6.61
C THR A 90 -4.44 7.25 5.51
N PHE A 91 -5.72 7.07 5.81
CA PHE A 91 -6.59 6.24 4.98
C PHE A 91 -7.95 6.89 4.84
N ARG A 92 -8.37 7.11 3.58
CA ARG A 92 -9.65 7.75 3.31
C ARG A 92 -10.79 6.74 3.19
N TYR A 93 -10.63 5.74 2.33
CA TYR A 93 -11.59 4.65 2.15
C TYR A 93 -10.83 3.34 2.17
N GLU A 94 -11.18 2.48 3.12
CA GLU A 94 -10.41 1.28 3.33
C GLU A 94 -11.26 0.07 3.71
N LEU A 95 -10.93 -1.04 3.07
CA LEU A 95 -11.27 -2.38 3.49
C LEU A 95 -9.98 -3.13 3.82
N ARG A 96 -9.84 -3.63 5.06
CA ARG A 96 -8.63 -4.35 5.47
C ARG A 96 -8.86 -5.59 6.30
N HIS A 97 -7.89 -6.49 6.17
CA HIS A 97 -7.63 -7.58 7.09
C HIS A 97 -6.16 -7.54 7.51
N ASN A 98 -5.87 -7.06 8.73
CA ASN A 98 -4.48 -6.94 9.19
C ASN A 98 -4.22 -7.56 10.56
N THR A 99 -2.97 -7.96 10.85
CA THR A 99 -2.60 -8.27 12.23
C THR A 99 -2.55 -6.99 13.06
N ASN A 100 -1.77 -5.99 12.64
CA ASN A 100 -1.62 -4.72 13.34
C ASN A 100 -1.87 -3.53 12.40
N SER A 101 -2.56 -2.51 12.91
CA SER A 101 -2.77 -1.26 12.17
C SER A 101 -2.62 -0.03 13.06
N ILE A 102 -1.90 0.98 12.57
CA ILE A 102 -1.78 2.29 13.20
C ILE A 102 -2.14 3.38 12.20
N GLY A 103 -2.98 4.35 12.55
CA GLY A 103 -3.22 5.45 11.63
C GLY A 103 -4.40 6.37 11.88
N THR A 104 -4.75 7.11 10.83
CA THR A 104 -5.94 7.96 10.77
C THR A 104 -6.86 7.50 9.65
N PHE A 105 -8.15 7.40 9.95
CA PHE A 105 -9.09 6.65 9.14
C PHE A 105 -10.40 7.43 9.00
N ARG A 106 -10.77 7.73 7.75
CA ARG A 106 -12.02 8.44 7.49
C ARG A 106 -13.21 7.49 7.34
N TYR A 107 -13.10 6.50 6.45
CA TYR A 107 -14.10 5.46 6.24
C TYR A 107 -13.40 4.12 6.22
N GLU A 108 -13.75 3.26 7.17
CA GLU A 108 -13.04 2.00 7.36
C GLU A 108 -14.00 0.84 7.64
N LEU A 109 -13.76 -0.27 6.95
CA LEU A 109 -14.21 -1.60 7.33
C LEU A 109 -12.97 -2.45 7.62
N ARG A 110 -12.88 -2.99 8.84
CA ARG A 110 -11.68 -3.74 9.26
C ARG A 110 -11.95 -4.99 10.05
N HIS A 111 -11.03 -5.94 9.87
CA HIS A 111 -10.82 -7.08 10.73
C HIS A 111 -9.36 -7.13 11.16
N ASN A 112 -9.05 -6.72 12.39
CA ASN A 112 -7.66 -6.66 12.87
C ASN A 112 -7.44 -7.39 14.20
N THR A 113 -6.23 -7.90 14.45
CA THR A 113 -5.87 -8.33 15.81
C THR A 113 -5.69 -7.11 16.72
N ASN A 114 -4.82 -6.17 16.34
CA ASN A 114 -4.57 -4.94 17.09
C ASN A 114 -4.74 -3.70 16.21
N SER A 115 -5.32 -2.64 16.78
CA SER A 115 -5.49 -1.36 16.10
C SER A 115 -5.24 -0.18 17.03
N ILE A 116 -4.55 0.84 16.51
CA ILE A 116 -4.38 2.14 17.15
C ILE A 116 -4.77 3.22 16.13
N GLY A 117 -5.66 4.14 16.48
CA GLY A 117 -5.91 5.23 15.54
C GLY A 117 -6.99 6.24 15.86
N ILE A 118 -7.22 7.11 14.88
CA ILE A 118 -8.28 8.12 14.91
C ILE A 118 -9.29 7.78 13.82
N PHE A 119 -10.57 7.72 14.18
CA PHE A 119 -11.64 7.22 13.32
C PHE A 119 -12.73 8.26 13.14
N ARG A 120 -13.24 8.41 11.91
CA ARG A 120 -14.46 9.20 11.65
C ARG A 120 -15.68 8.32 11.42
N TYR A 121 -15.56 7.32 10.55
CA TYR A 121 -16.58 6.31 10.29
C TYR A 121 -15.93 4.93 10.22
N GLU A 122 -16.42 4.00 11.01
CA GLU A 122 -15.76 2.70 11.17
C GLU A 122 -16.76 1.60 11.49
N LEU A 123 -16.58 0.44 10.84
CA LEU A 123 -17.11 -0.84 11.26
C LEU A 123 -15.92 -1.78 11.52
N ARG A 124 -15.84 -2.36 12.73
CA ARG A 124 -14.70 -3.18 13.13
C ARG A 124 -15.06 -4.50 13.78
N HIS A 125 -14.16 -5.45 13.56
CA HIS A 125 -14.00 -6.65 14.36
C HIS A 125 -12.53 -6.74 14.78
N ASN A 126 -12.22 -6.30 16.01
CA ASN A 126 -10.86 -6.29 16.53
C ASN A 126 -10.74 -7.02 17.86
N THR A 127 -9.61 -7.70 18.08
CA THR A 127 -9.28 -8.25 19.41
C THR A 127 -8.91 -7.15 20.39
N ASN A 128 -8.00 -6.25 19.99
CA ASN A 128 -7.59 -5.08 20.78
C ASN A 128 -7.67 -3.80 19.95
N SER A 129 -8.24 -2.74 20.53
CA SER A 129 -8.32 -1.44 19.87
C SER A 129 -8.13 -0.28 20.84
N ILE A 130 -7.23 0.63 20.50
CA ILE A 130 -7.09 1.94 21.13
C ILE A 130 -7.43 2.99 20.08
N GLY A 131 -8.35 3.90 20.36
CA GLY A 131 -8.62 4.94 19.40
C GLY A 131 -9.55 6.03 19.86
N THR A 132 -9.50 7.14 19.13
CA THR A 132 -10.37 8.29 19.34
C THR A 132 -11.29 8.48 18.14
N TRP A 133 -12.52 8.92 18.41
CA TRP A 133 -13.48 9.25 17.38
C TRP A 133 -13.49 10.75 17.12
N LYS A 134 -13.39 11.15 15.85
CA LYS A 134 -13.63 12.52 15.41
C LYS A 134 -15.03 12.59 14.78
N GLY A 135 -15.95 13.33 15.40
CA GLY A 135 -17.24 13.73 14.80
C GLY A 135 -17.05 14.66 13.61
#